data_AF-D8UBA9-F1
#
_entry.id   AF-D8UBA9-F1
#
_cell.length_a   1.000
_cell.length_b   1.000
_cell.length_c   1.000
_cell.angle_alpha   90.00
_cell.angle_beta   90.00
_cell.angle_gamma   90.00
#
_symmetry.space_group_name_H-M   'P 1'
#
loop_
_entity.id
_entity.type
_entity.pdbx_description
1 polymer ?
#
loop_
_entity_poly.entity_id
_entity_poly.type
_entity_poly.pdbx_seq_one_letter_code
_entity_poly.pdbx_strand_id
1 'polypeptide(L)'
;MAAFSIPGAGTTRLHLPTLLLLLGSLLACGLVVPAVGQAAGKLTSETYDTPADYICADQTLTTLCRIIRAAGEGEGAAALKSGTTIETVFAPTNDAFDKDSKSVALKLQLKDFADIFTTSTAADRLLRGLIVPNQVYEKDFGRTG
;
A
#
# COMPACT_ATOMS: atom_id res chain seq x y z
N MET A 1 4.76 -0.86 10.91
CA MET A 1 3.90 -1.52 9.90
C MET A 1 2.89 -0.50 9.43
N ALA A 2 2.78 -0.25 8.13
CA ALA A 2 1.77 0.62 7.56
C ALA A 2 0.57 -0.24 7.14
N ALA A 3 -0.64 0.18 7.51
CA ALA A 3 -1.89 -0.40 7.04
C ALA A 3 -2.63 0.70 6.28
N PHE A 4 -3.10 0.39 5.07
CA PHE A 4 -3.83 1.34 4.23
C PHE A 4 -5.07 0.68 3.63
N SER A 5 -6.09 1.50 3.35
CA SER A 5 -7.38 1.08 2.81
C SER A 5 -7.67 1.95 1.58
N ILE A 6 -7.93 1.33 0.43
CA ILE A 6 -8.24 2.03 -0.83
C ILE A 6 -9.74 1.87 -1.12
N PRO A 7 -10.51 2.97 -1.23
CA PRO A 7 -11.90 2.90 -1.69
C PRO A 7 -11.94 2.58 -3.18
N GLY A 8 -12.73 1.58 -3.58
CA GLY A 8 -12.92 1.18 -4.97
C GLY A 8 -13.44 2.33 -5.86
N ALA A 9 -12.88 2.45 -7.06
CA ALA A 9 -13.10 3.54 -8.00
C ALA A 9 -14.58 3.63 -8.46
N GLY A 10 -15.32 4.57 -7.86
CA GLY A 10 -16.62 5.01 -8.34
C GLY A 10 -16.46 6.04 -9.47
N THR A 11 -16.84 5.66 -10.69
CA THR A 11 -16.84 6.54 -11.87
C THR A 11 -17.64 7.82 -11.64
N THR A 12 -16.99 8.98 -11.63
CA THR A 12 -17.67 10.29 -11.61
C THR A 12 -17.30 11.11 -12.84
N ARG A 13 -18.35 11.59 -13.52
CA ARG A 13 -18.32 12.29 -14.81
C ARG A 13 -17.67 13.66 -14.68
N LEU A 14 -16.81 13.98 -15.65
CA LEU A 14 -16.23 15.30 -15.90
C LEU A 14 -17.30 16.40 -16.02
N HIS A 15 -17.11 17.49 -15.26
CA HIS A 15 -17.57 18.82 -15.65
C HIS A 15 -16.52 19.86 -15.22
N LEU A 16 -15.83 20.43 -16.20
CA LEU A 16 -15.01 21.65 -16.08
C LEU A 16 -15.99 22.87 -16.03
N PRO A 17 -15.64 24.01 -15.41
CA PRO A 17 -14.77 24.99 -16.07
C PRO A 17 -13.79 25.78 -15.16
N THR A 18 -12.63 26.11 -15.74
CA THR A 18 -11.99 27.45 -15.84
C THR A 18 -12.33 28.54 -14.79
N LEU A 19 -11.31 29.16 -14.14
CA LEU A 19 -11.06 30.63 -14.07
C LEU A 19 -10.09 31.08 -12.92
N LEU A 20 -8.88 31.55 -13.30
CA LEU A 20 -8.17 32.80 -12.91
C LEU A 20 -7.76 33.16 -11.44
N LEU A 21 -6.65 33.94 -11.37
CA LEU A 21 -6.03 34.76 -10.28
C LEU A 21 -4.87 34.10 -9.51
N LEU A 22 -3.57 34.38 -9.75
CA LEU A 22 -2.75 35.63 -9.74
C LEU A 22 -2.73 36.41 -8.39
N LEU A 23 -1.49 36.62 -7.91
CA LEU A 23 -0.96 37.63 -6.96
C LEU A 23 -0.98 37.39 -5.44
N GLY A 24 0.21 37.51 -4.82
CA GLY A 24 0.41 37.77 -3.38
C GLY A 24 1.70 37.12 -2.84
N SER A 25 2.89 37.68 -3.08
CA SER A 25 3.55 38.75 -2.29
C SER A 25 4.16 38.29 -0.94
N LEU A 26 5.49 38.28 -0.94
CA LEU A 26 6.45 38.69 0.09
C LEU A 26 6.41 38.15 1.54
N LEU A 27 7.58 37.61 1.90
CA LEU A 27 8.41 38.00 3.06
C LEU A 27 7.95 37.58 4.46
N ALA A 28 8.55 36.50 4.95
CA ALA A 28 8.91 36.38 6.37
C ALA A 28 10.19 35.58 6.53
N CYS A 29 11.23 36.28 6.98
CA CYS A 29 12.43 35.73 7.60
C CYS A 29 12.02 35.05 8.92
N GLY A 30 12.43 33.81 9.13
CA GLY A 30 12.09 33.06 10.34
C GLY A 30 12.78 31.72 10.38
N LEU A 31 14.05 31.73 10.79
CA LEU A 31 14.86 30.55 11.05
C LEU A 31 14.26 29.76 12.22
N VAL A 32 13.68 28.59 11.94
CA VAL A 32 13.45 27.53 12.94
C VAL A 32 13.83 26.17 12.34
N VAL A 33 14.92 25.59 12.82
CA VAL A 33 15.21 24.15 12.77
C VAL A 33 15.32 23.76 14.24
N PRO A 34 14.47 22.85 14.75
CA PRO A 34 14.81 21.43 14.65
C PRO A 34 13.59 20.50 14.56
N ALA A 35 13.63 19.54 13.63
CA ALA A 35 12.84 18.32 13.76
C ALA A 35 13.48 17.19 12.94
N VAL A 36 14.34 16.41 13.60
CA VAL A 36 14.38 14.97 13.33
C VAL A 36 12.98 14.47 13.62
N GLY A 37 12.25 14.11 12.57
CA GLY A 37 10.84 13.78 12.65
C GLY A 37 10.37 13.26 11.32
N GLN A 38 10.66 11.98 11.09
CA GLN A 38 9.93 11.04 10.25
C GLN A 38 9.51 11.57 8.88
N ALA A 39 10.15 11.03 7.84
CA ALA A 39 9.58 10.96 6.50
C ALA A 39 8.27 10.13 6.54
N ALA A 40 7.21 10.71 7.09
CA ALA A 40 5.86 10.38 6.73
C ALA A 40 5.70 10.97 5.34
N GLY A 41 5.78 10.13 4.32
CA GLY A 41 5.41 10.49 2.96
C GLY A 41 4.10 11.25 3.03
N LYS A 42 4.14 12.51 2.60
CA LYS A 42 2.95 13.32 2.42
C LYS A 42 2.07 12.54 1.46
N LEU A 43 0.97 11.97 1.96
CA LEU A 43 -0.12 11.44 1.15
C LEU A 43 -0.71 12.61 0.37
N THR A 44 -0.03 13.01 -0.70
CA THR A 44 -0.68 13.69 -1.81
C THR A 44 -1.69 12.68 -2.31
N SER A 45 -2.95 13.08 -2.29
CA SER A 45 -4.10 12.33 -2.78
C SER A 45 -4.00 12.14 -4.30
N GLU A 46 -2.94 11.47 -4.75
CA GLU A 46 -2.87 10.80 -6.02
C GLU A 46 -3.83 9.63 -5.88
N THR A 47 -4.90 9.63 -6.67
CA THR A 47 -5.89 8.56 -6.62
C THR A 47 -5.26 7.35 -7.29
N TYR A 48 -5.00 6.29 -6.53
CA TYR A 48 -4.51 5.02 -7.04
C TYR A 48 -5.70 4.10 -7.34
N ASP A 49 -5.70 3.48 -8.52
CA ASP A 49 -6.80 2.61 -8.97
C ASP A 49 -6.80 1.27 -8.22
N THR A 50 -5.62 0.79 -7.80
CA THR A 50 -5.47 -0.48 -7.08
C THR A 50 -4.48 -0.39 -5.92
N PRO A 51 -4.59 -1.26 -4.90
CA PRO A 51 -3.56 -1.40 -3.87
C PRO A 51 -2.16 -1.65 -4.45
N ALA A 52 -2.06 -2.45 -5.53
CA ALA A 52 -0.79 -2.72 -6.19
C ALA A 52 -0.16 -1.45 -6.80
N ASP A 53 -0.95 -0.54 -7.36
CA ASP A 53 -0.45 0.73 -7.92
C ASP A 53 0.14 1.62 -6.82
N TYR A 54 -0.56 1.74 -5.68
CA TYR A 54 -0.03 2.46 -4.52
C TYR A 54 1.29 1.83 -4.02
N ILE A 55 1.30 0.51 -3.82
CA ILE A 55 2.47 -0.23 -3.33
C ILE A 55 3.67 -0.05 -4.26
N CYS A 56 3.46 -0.05 -5.57
CA CYS A 56 4.54 0.10 -6.55
C CYS A 56 4.98 1.55 -6.78
N ALA A 57 4.19 2.54 -6.38
CA ALA A 57 4.57 3.95 -6.41
C ALA A 57 5.37 4.39 -5.16
N ASP A 58 5.18 3.72 -4.02
CA ASP A 58 5.87 4.05 -2.78
C ASP A 58 7.30 3.47 -2.71
N GLN A 59 8.30 4.35 -2.52
CA GLN A 59 9.72 3.99 -2.46
C GLN A 59 10.06 3.08 -1.27
N THR A 60 9.27 3.11 -0.20
CA THR A 60 9.48 2.29 1.00
C THR A 60 8.89 0.88 0.87
N LEU A 61 8.11 0.62 -0.19
CA LEU A 61 7.38 -0.64 -0.42
C LEU A 61 7.91 -1.40 -1.65
N THR A 62 9.06 -1.02 -2.19
CA THR A 62 9.63 -1.62 -3.41
C THR A 62 9.84 -3.14 -3.31
N THR A 63 10.18 -3.66 -2.13
CA THR A 63 10.31 -5.11 -1.91
C THR A 63 8.96 -5.80 -2.05
N LEU A 64 7.89 -5.22 -1.49
CA LEU A 64 6.53 -5.73 -1.63
C LEU A 64 6.04 -5.67 -3.08
N CYS A 65 6.30 -4.57 -3.79
CA CYS A 65 6.00 -4.46 -5.23
C CYS A 65 6.69 -5.58 -6.04
N ARG A 66 7.95 -5.91 -5.70
CA ARG A 66 8.68 -7.01 -6.35
C ARG A 66 8.07 -8.38 -6.07
N ILE A 67 7.55 -8.59 -4.85
CA ILE A 67 6.81 -9.81 -4.47
C ILE A 67 5.49 -9.92 -5.23
N ILE A 68 4.72 -8.82 -5.37
CA ILE A 68 3.49 -8.78 -6.17
C ILE A 68 3.76 -9.22 -7.62
N ARG A 69 4.85 -8.74 -8.22
CA ARG A 69 5.26 -9.15 -9.58
C ARG A 69 5.67 -10.62 -9.64
N ALA A 70 6.43 -11.11 -8.66
CA ALA A 70 6.88 -12.50 -8.60
C ALA A 70 5.72 -13.50 -8.41
N ALA A 71 4.68 -13.11 -7.67
CA ALA A 71 3.48 -13.92 -7.47
C ALA A 71 2.66 -14.12 -8.75
N GLY A 72 2.84 -13.27 -9.77
CA GLY A 72 2.13 -13.37 -11.05
C GLY A 72 0.63 -13.21 -10.89
N GLU A 73 -0.13 -14.21 -11.34
CA GLU A 73 -1.61 -14.23 -11.30
C GLU A 73 -2.16 -15.05 -10.12
N GLY A 74 -1.37 -15.22 -9.07
CA GLY A 74 -1.83 -15.86 -7.83
C GLY A 74 -2.98 -15.09 -7.16
N GLU A 75 -3.74 -15.76 -6.30
CA GLU A 75 -4.94 -15.22 -5.65
C GLU A 75 -4.66 -13.92 -4.87
N GLY A 76 -3.56 -13.86 -4.12
CA GLY A 76 -3.18 -12.67 -3.37
C GLY A 76 -2.72 -11.53 -4.28
N ALA A 77 -1.99 -11.85 -5.35
CA ALA A 77 -1.63 -10.83 -6.34
C ALA A 77 -2.85 -10.29 -7.09
N ALA A 78 -3.78 -11.17 -7.46
CA ALA A 78 -5.03 -10.81 -8.13
C ALA A 78 -5.90 -9.93 -7.23
N ALA A 79 -5.98 -10.22 -5.93
CA ALA A 79 -6.68 -9.39 -4.95
C ALA A 79 -6.09 -7.97 -4.87
N LEU A 80 -4.76 -7.83 -4.79
CA LEU A 80 -4.10 -6.51 -4.76
C LEU A 80 -4.16 -5.73 -6.07
N LYS A 81 -4.25 -6.43 -7.20
CA LYS A 81 -4.44 -5.83 -8.53
C LYS A 81 -5.91 -5.53 -8.84
N SER A 82 -6.83 -6.02 -8.00
CA SER A 82 -8.26 -5.81 -8.17
C SER A 82 -8.69 -4.58 -7.40
N GLY A 83 -9.23 -3.57 -8.10
CA GLY A 83 -9.89 -2.42 -7.48
C GLY A 83 -11.33 -2.68 -7.06
N THR A 84 -11.81 -3.94 -7.11
CA THR A 84 -13.24 -4.27 -6.95
C THR A 84 -13.65 -4.62 -5.52
N THR A 85 -12.72 -4.98 -4.65
CA THR A 85 -12.97 -5.39 -3.26
C THR A 85 -12.32 -4.41 -2.28
N ILE A 86 -13.03 -4.11 -1.18
CA ILE A 86 -12.44 -3.36 -0.06
C ILE A 86 -11.65 -4.35 0.81
N GLU A 87 -10.34 -4.27 0.72
CA GLU A 87 -9.40 -5.08 1.48
C GLU A 87 -8.52 -4.19 2.34
N THR A 88 -8.06 -4.71 3.48
CA THR A 88 -6.95 -4.07 4.20
C THR A 88 -5.69 -4.87 3.99
N VAL A 89 -4.66 -4.15 3.58
CA VAL A 89 -3.36 -4.71 3.27
C VAL A 89 -2.38 -4.27 4.34
N PHE A 90 -1.80 -5.24 5.05
CA PHE A 90 -0.62 -5.00 5.87
C PHE A 90 0.59 -4.94 4.95
N ALA A 91 1.12 -3.75 4.69
CA ALA A 91 2.25 -3.55 3.79
C ALA A 91 3.56 -3.39 4.61
N PRO A 92 4.42 -4.42 4.69
CA PRO A 92 5.71 -4.27 5.33
C PRO A 92 6.61 -3.38 4.47
N THR A 93 7.38 -2.51 5.13
CA THR A 93 8.40 -1.69 4.44
C THR A 93 9.61 -2.53 4.07
N ASN A 94 10.47 -2.00 3.20
CA ASN A 94 11.76 -2.60 2.85
C ASN A 94 12.56 -2.98 4.12
N ASP A 95 12.69 -2.06 5.07
CA ASP A 95 13.39 -2.30 6.35
C ASP A 95 12.78 -3.42 7.19
N ALA A 96 11.47 -3.63 7.11
CA ALA A 96 10.80 -4.72 7.82
C ALA A 96 11.17 -6.07 7.21
N PHE A 97 11.22 -6.15 5.87
CA PHE A 97 11.71 -7.34 5.19
C PHE A 97 13.18 -7.62 5.49
N ASP A 98 14.02 -6.58 5.54
CA ASP A 98 15.45 -6.76 5.84
C ASP A 98 15.66 -7.35 7.25
N LYS A 99 14.89 -6.86 8.24
CA LYS A 99 14.94 -7.34 9.63
C LYS A 99 14.41 -8.77 9.79
N ASP A 100 13.31 -9.10 9.13
CA ASP A 100 12.60 -10.36 9.35
C ASP A 100 12.78 -11.41 8.23
N SER A 101 13.64 -11.15 7.25
CA SER A 101 13.90 -11.99 6.06
C SER A 101 14.08 -13.48 6.40
N LYS A 102 14.91 -13.79 7.40
CA LYS A 102 15.14 -15.18 7.86
C LYS A 102 13.88 -15.84 8.38
N SER A 103 13.11 -15.12 9.19
CA SER A 103 11.85 -15.60 9.76
C SER A 103 10.79 -15.83 8.67
N VAL A 104 10.73 -14.95 7.67
CA VAL A 104 9.82 -15.09 6.52
C VAL A 104 10.23 -16.28 5.65
N ALA A 105 11.52 -16.44 5.34
CA ALA A 105 12.02 -17.58 4.57
C ALA A 105 11.68 -18.92 5.24
N LEU A 106 11.89 -19.02 6.57
CA LEU A 106 11.56 -20.22 7.34
C LEU A 106 10.05 -20.55 7.29
N LYS A 107 9.18 -19.56 7.49
CA LYS A 107 7.72 -19.74 7.45
C LYS A 107 7.24 -20.20 6.07
N LEU A 108 7.88 -19.72 5.01
CA LEU A 108 7.57 -20.09 3.63
C LEU A 108 8.32 -21.33 3.14
N GLN A 109 9.13 -21.96 4.00
CA GLN A 109 9.96 -23.13 3.68
C GLN A 109 10.92 -22.86 2.51
N LEU A 110 11.44 -21.63 2.42
CA LEU A 110 12.45 -21.22 1.46
C LEU A 110 13.85 -21.43 2.05
N LYS A 111 14.84 -21.68 1.18
CA LYS A 111 16.25 -21.79 1.62
C LYS A 111 16.81 -20.41 1.93
N ASP A 112 16.51 -19.46 1.06
CA ASP A 112 16.82 -18.05 1.24
C ASP A 112 15.57 -17.20 0.94
N PHE A 113 15.47 -16.02 1.56
CA PHE A 113 14.36 -15.11 1.27
C PHE A 113 14.37 -14.66 -0.20
N ALA A 114 15.53 -14.56 -0.84
CA ALA A 114 15.65 -14.22 -2.26
C ALA A 114 14.92 -15.21 -3.19
N ASP A 115 14.72 -16.46 -2.76
CA ASP A 115 13.97 -17.47 -3.53
C ASP A 115 12.49 -17.08 -3.72
N ILE A 116 11.98 -16.16 -2.90
CA ILE A 116 10.61 -15.67 -3.03
C ILE A 116 10.37 -14.96 -4.36
N PHE A 117 11.40 -14.35 -4.95
CA PHE A 117 11.26 -13.59 -6.20
C PHE A 117 11.23 -14.49 -7.45
N THR A 118 11.60 -15.75 -7.31
CA THR A 118 11.57 -16.75 -8.39
C THR A 118 10.51 -17.82 -8.17
N THR A 119 9.87 -17.85 -6.99
CA THR A 119 8.87 -18.86 -6.61
C THR A 119 7.50 -18.20 -6.47
N SER A 120 6.72 -18.20 -7.55
CA SER A 120 5.41 -17.55 -7.60
C SER A 120 4.45 -18.03 -6.52
N THR A 121 4.41 -19.33 -6.22
CA THR A 121 3.59 -19.90 -5.15
C THR A 121 3.96 -19.39 -3.76
N ALA A 122 5.25 -19.18 -3.49
CA ALA A 122 5.72 -18.68 -2.19
C ALA A 122 5.44 -17.19 -2.05
N ALA A 123 5.66 -16.42 -3.13
CA ALA A 123 5.30 -15.01 -3.19
C ALA A 123 3.78 -14.82 -2.97
N ASP A 124 2.95 -15.58 -3.68
CA ASP A 124 1.50 -15.50 -3.55
C ASP A 124 1.01 -15.88 -2.14
N ARG A 125 1.56 -16.96 -1.56
CA ARG A 125 1.27 -17.35 -0.18
C ARG A 125 1.59 -16.24 0.83
N LEU A 126 2.69 -15.52 0.62
CA LEU A 126 3.01 -14.37 1.46
C LEU A 126 1.97 -13.26 1.30
N LEU A 127 1.60 -12.91 0.06
CA LEU A 127 0.62 -11.84 -0.20
C LEU A 127 -0.73 -12.15 0.44
N ARG A 128 -1.21 -13.39 0.33
CA ARG A 128 -2.48 -13.81 0.96
C ARG A 128 -2.46 -13.67 2.49
N GLY A 129 -1.30 -13.82 3.12
CA GLY A 129 -1.12 -13.59 4.55
C GLY A 129 -1.11 -12.11 4.97
N LEU A 130 -0.97 -11.18 4.02
CA LEU A 130 -0.95 -9.74 4.25
C LEU A 130 -2.32 -9.09 4.01
N ILE A 131 -3.26 -9.81 3.41
CA ILE A 131 -4.59 -9.31 3.06
C ILE A 131 -5.58 -9.77 4.13
N VAL A 132 -6.30 -8.81 4.71
CA VAL A 132 -7.45 -9.07 5.57
C VAL A 132 -8.71 -8.82 4.74
N PRO A 133 -9.45 -9.87 4.38
CA PRO A 133 -10.68 -9.73 3.61
C PRO A 133 -11.79 -9.09 4.46
N ASN A 134 -12.73 -8.43 3.80
CA ASN A 134 -13.97 -7.90 4.39
C ASN A 134 -13.73 -7.06 5.65
N GLN A 135 -13.20 -5.84 5.46
CA GLN A 135 -13.20 -4.85 6.52
C GLN A 135 -14.59 -4.73 7.15
N VAL A 136 -14.71 -5.13 8.42
CA VAL A 136 -15.96 -5.02 9.17
C VAL A 136 -16.14 -3.55 9.49
N TYR A 137 -17.06 -2.91 8.79
CA TYR A 137 -17.51 -1.59 9.18
C TYR A 137 -18.31 -1.73 10.48
N GLU A 138 -18.02 -0.87 11.46
CA GLU A 138 -18.67 -0.84 12.77
C GLU A 138 -20.22 -0.87 12.71
N LYS A 139 -20.81 -0.47 11.58
CA LYS A 139 -22.25 -0.61 11.27
C LYS A 139 -22.80 -2.04 11.36
N ASP A 140 -21.95 -3.06 11.28
CA ASP A 140 -22.35 -4.47 11.33
C ASP A 140 -22.31 -5.05 12.77
N PHE A 141 -21.87 -4.25 13.76
CA PHE A 141 -21.75 -4.67 15.16
C PHE A 141 -23.02 -4.45 16.02
N GLY A 142 -24.11 -3.94 15.43
CA GLY A 142 -25.27 -3.41 16.16
C GLY A 142 -26.61 -4.11 15.92
N ARG A 143 -26.66 -5.38 15.52
CA ARG A 143 -27.93 -6.07 15.26
C ARG A 143 -28.03 -7.46 15.89
N THR A 144 -27.98 -7.49 17.22
CA THR A 144 -28.61 -8.56 18.01
C THR A 144 -29.72 -7.91 18.83
N GLY A 145 -30.94 -8.00 18.30
CA GLY A 145 -32.17 -7.79 19.06
C GLY A 145 -32.65 -9.09 19.66
#